data_AF-A0A141RMD7-F1
#
_entry.id   AF-A0A141RMD7-F1
#
_cell.length_a   1.000
_cell.length_b   1.000
_cell.length_c   1.000
_cell.angle_alpha   90.00
_cell.angle_beta   90.00
_cell.angle_gamma   90.00
#
_symmetry.space_group_name_H-M   'P 1'
#
loop_
_entity.id
_entity.type
_entity.pdbx_description
1 polymer ?
#
loop_
_entity_poly.entity_id
_entity_poly.type
_entity_poly.pdbx_seq_one_letter_code
_entity_poly.pdbx_strand_id
1 'polypeptide(L)' 'IEFPHEIGIFLGYPLKDVKCFISYRGGGYRMCGEWKVYHDVVNAQRSFLCYKACREFCQTQLMLGKTFSSLVARTA' A
#
# COMPACT_ATOMS: atom_id res chain seq x y z
N ILE A 1 23.95 -1.72 -1.86
CA ILE A 1 23.02 -1.87 -3.00
C ILE A 1 21.85 -0.95 -2.71
N GLU A 2 21.66 0.08 -3.53
CA GLU A 2 20.49 0.96 -3.43
C GLU A 2 19.29 0.21 -4.02
N PHE A 3 18.18 0.14 -3.28
CA PHE A 3 16.99 -0.56 -3.74
C PHE A 3 16.30 0.29 -4.83
N PRO A 4 15.79 -0.31 -5.92
CA PRO A 4 15.13 0.45 -6.97
C PRO A 4 13.88 1.13 -6.40
N HIS A 5 13.88 2.46 -6.38
CA HIS A 5 12.78 3.25 -5.85
C HIS A 5 11.49 3.09 -6.68
N GLU A 6 11.63 2.70 -7.96
CA GLU A 6 10.56 2.42 -8.92
C GLU A 6 9.70 1.22 -8.53
N ILE A 7 10.17 0.38 -7.59
CA ILE A 7 9.42 -0.77 -7.07
C ILE A 7 8.01 -0.39 -6.59
N GLY A 8 7.81 0.85 -6.13
CA GLY A 8 6.51 1.35 -5.70
C GLY A 8 5.44 1.26 -6.79
N ILE A 9 5.82 1.34 -8.07
CA ILE A 9 4.90 1.17 -9.20
C ILE A 9 4.35 -0.25 -9.24
N PHE A 10 5.21 -1.25 -9.05
CA PHE A 10 4.81 -2.66 -9.01
C PHE A 10 3.94 -2.98 -7.79
N LEU A 11 4.14 -2.26 -6.68
CA LEU A 11 3.31 -2.36 -5.48
C LEU A 11 1.98 -1.60 -5.60
N GLY A 12 1.71 -0.96 -6.76
CA GLY A 12 0.48 -0.23 -7.03
C GLY A 12 0.43 1.18 -6.43
N TYR A 13 1.57 1.74 -5.99
CA TYR A 13 1.63 3.11 -5.50
C TYR A 13 1.42 4.09 -6.66
N PRO A 14 0.76 5.24 -6.42
CA PRO A 14 0.57 6.25 -7.46
C PRO A 14 1.89 6.71 -8.06
N LEU A 15 1.99 6.74 -9.40
CA LEU A 15 3.21 7.14 -10.12
C LEU A 15 3.74 8.51 -9.66
N LYS A 16 2.84 9.45 -9.34
CA LYS A 16 3.21 10.78 -8.84
C LYS A 16 3.93 10.73 -7.50
N ASP A 17 3.50 9.85 -6.60
CA ASP A 17 4.12 9.68 -5.28
C ASP A 17 5.48 9.00 -5.43
N VAL A 18 5.62 8.02 -6.32
CA VAL A 18 6.92 7.37 -6.61
C VAL A 18 7.92 8.38 -7.19
N LYS A 19 7.51 9.19 -8.18
CA LYS A 19 8.36 10.23 -8.76
C LYS A 19 8.83 11.22 -7.70
N CYS A 20 7.93 11.71 -6.85
CA CYS A 20 8.29 12.63 -5.78
C CYS A 20 9.15 11.98 -4.70
N PHE A 21 8.91 10.72 -4.36
CA PHE A 21 9.78 9.98 -3.45
C PHE A 21 11.22 9.95 -3.97
N ILE A 22 11.41 9.70 -5.26
CA ILE A 22 12.73 9.72 -5.91
C ILE A 22 13.32 11.14 -5.89
N SER A 23 12.57 12.14 -6.37
CA SER A 23 13.06 13.53 -6.47
C SER A 23 13.42 14.15 -5.12
N TYR A 24 12.63 13.88 -4.08
CA TYR A 24 12.81 14.43 -2.73
C TYR A 24 13.60 13.49 -1.80
N ARG A 25 14.17 12.39 -2.32
CA ARG A 25 14.90 11.37 -1.54
C ARG A 25 14.11 10.90 -0.30
N GLY A 26 12.80 10.73 -0.47
CA GLY A 26 11.88 10.33 0.58
C GLY A 26 11.51 11.41 1.61
N GLY A 27 11.99 12.66 1.47
CA GLY A 27 11.56 13.82 2.27
C GLY A 27 10.32 14.49 1.71
N GLY A 28 9.80 15.54 2.37
CA GLY A 28 8.77 16.43 1.81
C GLY A 28 7.38 15.83 1.56
N TYR A 29 7.07 14.68 2.18
CA TYR A 29 5.76 14.05 2.05
C TYR A 29 4.70 14.79 2.88
N ARG A 30 3.46 14.81 2.40
CA ARG A 30 2.32 15.42 3.09
C ARG A 30 1.71 14.50 4.14
N MET A 31 1.74 13.20 3.88
CA MET A 31 1.22 12.16 4.76
C MET A 31 2.05 10.89 4.61
N CYS A 32 2.15 10.12 5.68
CA CYS A 32 2.79 8.80 5.67
C CYS A 32 1.79 7.77 6.21
N GLY A 33 1.63 6.66 5.50
CA GLY A 33 0.86 5.51 5.93
C GLY A 33 1.44 4.26 5.29
N GLU A 34 0.67 3.60 4.41
CA GLU A 34 1.15 2.43 3.66
C GLU A 34 2.27 2.79 2.69
N TRP A 35 2.29 4.04 2.22
CA TRP A 35 3.41 4.67 1.54
C TRP A 35 3.49 6.17 1.90
N LYS A 36 4.54 6.85 1.42
CA LYS A 36 4.70 8.31 1.57
C LYS A 36 3.92 9.03 0.47
N VAL A 37 2.96 9.86 0.86
CA VAL A 37 2.04 10.56 -0.04
C VAL A 37 2.51 11.98 -0.28
N TYR A 38 2.60 12.37 -1.55
CA TYR A 38 3.12 13.68 -1.97
C TYR A 38 2.03 14.58 -2.55
N HIS A 39 1.01 14.00 -3.17
CA HIS A 39 -0.04 14.75 -3.85
C HIS A 39 -1.43 14.51 -3.26
N ASP A 40 -1.98 13.31 -3.46
CA ASP A 40 -3.40 13.05 -3.22
C ASP A 40 -3.63 12.35 -1.87
N VAL A 41 -3.65 13.16 -0.82
CA VAL A 41 -3.81 12.70 0.56
C VAL A 41 -5.15 11.99 0.77
N VAL A 42 -6.23 12.47 0.15
CA VAL A 42 -7.58 11.93 0.35
C VAL A 42 -7.71 10.54 -0.28
N ASN A 43 -7.29 10.37 -1.53
CA ASN A 43 -7.35 9.06 -2.17
C ASN A 43 -6.37 8.07 -1.54
N ALA A 44 -5.17 8.52 -1.14
CA ALA A 44 -4.25 7.67 -0.41
C ALA A 44 -4.83 7.21 0.94
N GLN A 45 -5.45 8.10 1.70
CA GLN A 45 -6.11 7.75 2.96
C GLN A 45 -7.24 6.72 2.75
N ARG A 46 -8.05 6.85 1.69
CA ARG A 46 -9.07 5.87 1.33
C ARG A 46 -8.46 4.49 1.03
N SER A 47 -7.38 4.45 0.26
CA SER A 47 -6.65 3.20 -0.01
C SER A 47 -6.09 2.57 1.27
N PHE A 48 -5.53 3.38 2.18
CA PHE A 48 -5.01 2.88 3.46
C PHE A 48 -6.13 2.27 4.31
N LEU A 49 -7.29 2.91 4.37
CA LEU A 49 -8.45 2.39 5.09
C LEU A 49 -8.95 1.07 4.48
N CYS A 50 -8.97 0.97 3.15
CA CYS A 50 -9.32 -0.27 2.46
C CYS A 50 -8.34 -1.39 2.82
N TYR A 51 -7.03 -1.14 2.75
CA TYR A 51 -6.01 -2.13 3.11
C TYR A 51 -6.10 -2.55 4.57
N LYS A 52 -6.33 -1.60 5.48
CA LYS A 52 -6.54 -1.89 6.90
C LYS A 52 -7.75 -2.81 7.11
N ALA A 53 -8.89 -2.47 6.52
CA ALA A 53 -10.11 -3.28 6.61
C ALA A 53 -9.92 -4.69 6.03
N CYS A 54 -9.24 -4.82 4.88
CA CYS A 54 -8.91 -6.12 4.31
C CYS A 54 -8.00 -6.95 5.22
N ARG A 55 -6.97 -6.34 5.82
CA ARG A 55 -6.07 -7.03 6.77
C ARG A 55 -6.81 -7.49 8.01
N GLU A 56 -7.64 -6.63 8.60
CA GLU A 56 -8.47 -6.97 9.76
C GLU A 56 -9.41 -8.14 9.44
N PHE A 57 -10.09 -8.09 8.29
CA PHE A 57 -10.93 -9.19 7.83
C PHE A 57 -10.14 -10.50 7.71
N CYS A 58 -9.04 -10.50 6.96
CA CYS A 58 -8.20 -11.69 6.76
C CYS A 58 -7.69 -12.23 8.09
N GLN A 59 -7.23 -11.37 8.98
CA GLN A 59 -6.76 -11.75 10.31
C GLN A 59 -7.87 -12.42 11.12
N THR A 60 -9.07 -11.84 11.17
CA THR A 60 -10.22 -12.46 11.84
C THR A 60 -10.53 -13.84 11.27
N GLN A 61 -10.52 -13.99 9.95
CA GLN A 61 -10.81 -15.28 9.33
C GLN A 61 -9.74 -16.34 9.62
N LEU A 62 -8.46 -15.96 9.63
CA LEU A 62 -7.37 -16.85 10.02
C LEU A 62 -7.49 -17.29 11.48
N MET A 63 -7.84 -16.38 12.39
CA MET A 63 -8.08 -16.69 13.80
C MET A 63 -9.26 -17.64 14.02
N LEU A 64 -10.25 -17.63 13.11
CA LEU A 64 -11.36 -18.59 13.08
C LEU A 64 -10.98 -19.94 12.46
N GLY A 65 -9.71 -20.16 12.12
CA GLY A 65 -9.20 -21.43 11.58
C GLY A 65 -9.41 -21.60 10.08
N LYS A 66 -9.80 -20.55 9.33
CA LYS A 66 -9.83 -20.63 7.86
C LYS A 66 -8.42 -20.73 7.30
N THR A 67 -8.27 -21.46 6.20
CA THR A 67 -6.99 -21.59 5.51
C THR A 67 -6.69 -20.34 4.70
N PHE A 68 -5.40 -19.99 4.58
CA PHE A 68 -4.98 -18.83 3.78
C PHE A 68 -5.49 -18.89 2.34
N SER A 69 -5.43 -20.08 1.70
CA SER A 69 -5.92 -20.28 0.34
C SER A 69 -7.40 -19.93 0.14
N SER A 70 -8.22 -20.00 1.20
CA SER A 70 -9.64 -19.61 1.14
C SER A 70 -9.86 -18.10 1.16
N LEU A 71 -8.85 -17.33 1.59
CA LEU A 71 -8.91 -15.87 1.72
C LEU A 71 -8.34 -15.14 0.51
N VAL A 72 -7.46 -15.81 -0.23
CA VAL A 72 -6.92 -15.26 -1.47
C VAL A 72 -8.00 -15.30 -2.54
N ALA A 73 -8.33 -14.13 -3.11
CA ALA A 73 -9.21 -14.07 -4.25
C ALA A 73 -8.62 -14.91 -5.40
N ARG A 74 -9.43 -15.82 -5.96
CA ARG A 74 -9.02 -16.56 -7.16
C ARG A 74 -8.95 -15.57 -8.32
N THR A 75 -7.76 -15.12 -8.66
CA THR A 75 -7.52 -14.40 -9.91
C THR A 75 -7.52 -15.43 -11.04
N ALA A 76 -8.38 -15.19 -12.03
CA ALA A 76 -8.52 -16.03 -13.22
C ALA A 76 -7.27 -15.96 -14.11
#